data_AF-W7ACI5-F1
#
_entry.id   AF-W7ACI5-F1
#
_cell.length_a   1.000
_cell.length_b   1.000
_cell.length_c   1.000
_cell.angle_alpha   90.00
_cell.angle_beta   90.00
_cell.angle_gamma   90.00
#
_symmetry.space_group_name_H-M   'P 1'
#
loop_
_entity.id
_entity.type
_entity.pdbx_description
1 polymer ?
#
loop_
_entity_poly.entity_id
_entity_poly.type
_entity_poly.pdbx_seq_one_letter_code
_entity_poly.pdbx_strand_id
1 'polypeptide(L)'
;MIMISSPSCDVTVGLNGLRSKSLDEIAEIVKRAKETKEAQLRDLDNFKEKQNLNVLKAFAENQAHCLNICKENLYNRLEQDLYLYQNVSAKNNSNFNERKKKKLEKFYQDMEQRLCFRACSIRCRHFLQDRD
;
A
#
# COMPACT_ATOMS: atom_id res chain seq x y z
N MET A 1 -3.79 -26.90 -2.92
CA MET A 1 -2.78 -27.94 -2.63
C MET A 1 -2.03 -28.20 -3.93
N ILE A 2 -0.93 -27.48 -4.17
CA ILE A 2 -0.11 -27.69 -5.38
C ILE A 2 0.85 -28.81 -5.02
N MET A 3 0.60 -30.01 -5.54
CA MET A 3 1.56 -31.11 -5.48
C MET A 3 2.79 -30.70 -6.29
N ILE A 4 3.86 -30.32 -5.59
CA ILE A 4 5.19 -30.18 -6.18
C ILE A 4 5.66 -31.61 -6.45
N SER A 5 5.40 -32.10 -7.66
CA SER A 5 6.04 -33.30 -8.17
C SER A 5 7.55 -33.02 -8.22
N SER A 6 8.27 -33.52 -7.21
CA SER A 6 9.73 -33.50 -7.20
C SER A 6 10.20 -34.26 -8.45
N PRO A 7 10.96 -33.64 -9.36
CA PRO A 7 11.66 -34.43 -10.37
C PRO A 7 12.53 -35.41 -9.59
N SER A 8 12.46 -36.70 -9.94
CA SER A 8 13.44 -37.67 -9.48
C SER A 8 14.78 -37.27 -10.08
N CYS A 9 15.48 -36.33 -9.44
CA CYS A 9 16.87 -36.02 -9.76
C CYS A 9 17.66 -37.27 -9.41
N ASP A 10 17.98 -38.07 -10.41
CA ASP A 10 18.89 -39.18 -10.26
C ASP A 10 20.28 -38.62 -9.92
N VAL A 11 20.55 -38.53 -8.61
CA VAL A 11 21.76 -37.96 -8.02
C VAL A 11 23.01 -38.70 -8.51
N THR A 12 22.86 -39.94 -9.00
CA THR A 12 23.97 -40.81 -9.40
C THR A 12 24.61 -40.41 -10.74
N VAL A 13 23.84 -39.84 -11.67
CA VAL A 13 24.35 -39.44 -13.00
C VAL A 13 25.31 -38.25 -12.90
N GLY A 14 24.98 -37.27 -12.05
CA GLY A 14 25.86 -36.11 -11.79
C GLY A 14 27.13 -36.47 -11.02
N LEU A 15 27.04 -37.44 -10.10
CA LEU A 15 28.17 -37.88 -9.27
C LEU A 15 29.28 -38.57 -10.08
N ASN A 16 28.91 -39.39 -11.07
CA ASN A 16 29.89 -40.05 -11.94
C ASN A 16 30.66 -39.05 -12.81
N GLY A 17 30.01 -37.97 -13.27
CA GLY A 17 30.67 -36.89 -14.01
C GLY A 17 31.58 -36.00 -13.16
N LEU A 18 31.39 -35.98 -11.83
CA LEU A 18 32.28 -35.29 -10.89
C LEU A 18 33.51 -36.15 -10.53
N ARG A 19 33.38 -37.48 -10.50
CA ARG A 19 34.49 -38.41 -10.21
C ARG A 19 35.62 -38.37 -11.24
N SER A 20 35.32 -37.98 -12.48
CA SER A 20 36.31 -37.83 -13.55
C SER A 20 36.97 -36.45 -13.60
N LYS A 21 36.69 -35.55 -12.64
CA LYS A 21 37.18 -34.17 -12.61
C LYS A 21 38.23 -33.96 -11.54
N SER A 22 39.14 -33.01 -11.77
CA SER A 22 40.09 -32.58 -10.76
C SER A 22 39.40 -31.80 -9.64
N LEU A 23 40.07 -31.67 -8.49
CA LEU A 23 39.57 -30.87 -7.37
C LEU A 23 39.30 -29.42 -7.77
N ASP A 24 40.16 -28.83 -8.61
CA ASP A 24 39.99 -27.46 -9.10
C ASP A 24 38.76 -27.31 -10.00
N GLU A 25 38.50 -28.29 -10.87
CA GLU A 25 37.31 -28.30 -11.71
C GLU A 25 36.03 -28.44 -10.88
N ILE A 26 36.05 -29.27 -9.85
CA ILE A 26 34.93 -29.42 -8.92
C ILE A 26 34.69 -28.12 -8.16
N ALA A 27 35.76 -27.45 -7.69
CA ALA A 27 35.67 -26.17 -7.01
C ALA A 27 35.00 -25.10 -7.89
N GLU A 28 35.37 -24.98 -9.17
CA GLU A 28 34.72 -24.00 -10.06
C GLU A 28 33.27 -24.36 -10.43
N ILE A 29 32.89 -25.64 -10.43
CA ILE A 29 31.49 -26.03 -10.58
C ILE A 29 30.68 -25.58 -9.36
N VAL A 30 31.19 -25.83 -8.15
CA VAL A 30 30.53 -25.42 -6.90
C VAL A 30 30.42 -23.89 -6.82
N LYS A 31 31.49 -23.17 -7.18
CA LYS A 31 31.49 -21.72 -7.22
C LYS A 31 30.45 -21.17 -8.19
N ARG A 32 30.40 -21.66 -9.43
CA ARG A 32 29.39 -21.25 -10.43
C ARG A 32 27.97 -21.57 -9.97
N ALA A 33 27.76 -22.73 -9.35
CA ALA A 33 26.44 -23.11 -8.82
C ALA A 33 26.01 -22.18 -7.68
N LYS A 34 26.95 -21.79 -6.81
CA LYS A 34 26.72 -20.81 -5.74
C LYS A 34 26.36 -19.44 -6.30
N GLU A 35 27.16 -18.92 -7.23
CA GLU A 35 26.93 -17.62 -7.89
C GLU A 35 25.58 -17.60 -8.63
N THR A 36 25.23 -18.68 -9.33
CA THR A 36 23.93 -18.81 -10.03
C THR A 36 22.76 -18.78 -9.05
N LYS A 37 22.88 -19.49 -7.92
CA LYS A 37 21.85 -19.51 -6.88
C LYS A 37 21.70 -18.15 -6.21
N GLU A 38 22.81 -17.46 -5.95
CA GLU A 38 22.82 -16.10 -5.41
C GLU A 38 22.17 -15.10 -6.37
N ALA A 39 22.42 -15.20 -7.68
CA ALA A 39 21.77 -14.37 -8.70
C ALA A 39 20.25 -14.61 -8.75
N GLN A 40 19.81 -15.88 -8.76
CA GLN A 40 18.38 -16.23 -8.74
C GLN A 40 17.66 -15.72 -7.48
N LEU A 41 18.33 -15.76 -6.32
CA LEU A 41 17.78 -15.20 -5.07
C LEU A 41 17.61 -13.68 -5.17
N ARG A 42 18.60 -12.97 -5.73
CA ARG A 42 18.50 -11.52 -5.97
C ARG A 42 17.35 -11.17 -6.92
N ASP A 43 17.15 -11.96 -7.97
CA ASP A 43 16.04 -11.76 -8.91
C ASP A 43 14.68 -11.97 -8.23
N LEU A 44 14.57 -12.97 -7.34
CA LEU A 44 13.37 -13.22 -6.55
C LEU A 44 13.08 -12.07 -5.57
N ASP A 45 14.11 -11.57 -4.89
CA ASP A 45 13.99 -10.45 -3.96
C ASP A 45 13.56 -9.17 -4.68
N ASN A 46 14.15 -8.89 -5.86
CA ASN A 46 13.75 -7.76 -6.72
C ASN A 46 12.30 -7.89 -7.20
N PHE A 47 11.87 -9.10 -7.56
CA PHE A 47 10.48 -9.35 -7.93
C PHE A 47 9.51 -9.09 -6.77
N LYS A 48 9.82 -9.57 -5.56
CA LYS A 48 9.03 -9.30 -4.35
C LYS A 48 9.00 -7.82 -4.00
N GLU A 49 10.12 -7.11 -4.10
CA GLU A 49 10.20 -5.67 -3.88
C GLU A 49 9.28 -4.92 -4.85
N LYS A 50 9.33 -5.27 -6.15
CA LYS A 50 8.44 -4.69 -7.15
C LYS A 50 6.96 -4.97 -6.88
N GLN A 51 6.61 -6.17 -6.40
CA GLN A 51 5.25 -6.48 -5.97
C GLN A 51 4.81 -5.62 -4.77
N ASN A 52 5.68 -5.48 -3.76
CA ASN A 52 5.41 -4.65 -2.58
C ASN A 52 5.21 -3.17 -2.97
N LEU A 53 6.03 -2.65 -3.89
CA LEU A 53 5.87 -1.29 -4.41
C LEU A 53 4.53 -1.10 -5.12
N ASN A 54 4.09 -2.08 -5.92
CA ASN A 54 2.77 -2.03 -6.58
C ASN A 54 1.62 -2.03 -5.56
N VAL A 55 1.74 -2.82 -4.50
CA VAL A 55 0.75 -2.86 -3.41
C VAL A 55 0.69 -1.52 -2.67
N LEU A 56 1.84 -0.93 -2.32
CA LEU A 56 1.92 0.38 -1.67
C LEU A 56 1.37 1.49 -2.56
N LYS A 57 1.65 1.44 -3.87
CA LYS A 57 1.08 2.38 -4.85
C LYS A 57 -0.45 2.28 -4.87
N ALA A 58 -1.00 1.07 -4.97
CA ALA A 58 -2.44 0.85 -4.96
C ALA A 58 -3.07 1.34 -3.64
N PHE A 59 -2.44 1.06 -2.50
CA PHE A 59 -2.88 1.58 -1.20
C PHE A 59 -2.94 3.11 -1.21
N ALA A 60 -1.87 3.79 -1.62
CA ALA A 60 -1.78 5.25 -1.61
C ALA A 60 -2.81 5.90 -2.55
N GLU A 61 -2.97 5.38 -3.77
CA GLU A 61 -3.93 5.89 -4.75
C GLU A 61 -5.38 5.76 -4.23
N ASN A 62 -5.73 4.62 -3.64
CA ASN A 62 -7.07 4.40 -3.09
C ASN A 62 -7.32 5.24 -1.82
N GLN A 63 -6.31 5.39 -0.97
CA GLN A 63 -6.39 6.25 0.22
C GLN A 63 -6.60 7.71 -0.19
N ALA A 64 -5.85 8.19 -1.18
CA ALA A 64 -5.97 9.55 -1.71
C ALA A 64 -7.35 9.80 -2.35
N HIS A 65 -7.86 8.84 -3.14
CA HIS A 65 -9.18 8.94 -3.74
C HIS A 65 -10.28 9.03 -2.67
N CYS A 66 -10.22 8.18 -1.65
CA CYS A 66 -11.15 8.23 -0.52
C CYS A 66 -11.06 9.58 0.23
N LEU A 67 -9.85 10.08 0.46
CA LEU A 67 -9.63 11.34 1.16
C LEU A 67 -10.26 12.51 0.39
N ASN A 68 -10.09 12.55 -0.93
CA ASN A 68 -10.66 13.58 -1.79
C ASN A 68 -12.20 13.59 -1.72
N ILE A 69 -12.84 12.42 -1.84
CA ILE A 69 -14.30 12.31 -1.72
C ILE A 69 -14.78 12.78 -0.35
N CYS A 70 -14.10 12.36 0.71
CA CYS A 70 -14.48 12.77 2.07
C CYS A 70 -14.36 14.28 2.26
N LYS A 71 -13.29 14.87 1.74
CA LYS A 71 -13.04 16.31 1.77
C LYS A 71 -14.11 17.09 1.01
N GLU A 72 -14.42 16.70 -0.23
CA GLU A 72 -15.49 17.33 -1.01
C GLU A 72 -16.83 17.30 -0.27
N ASN A 73 -17.19 16.15 0.30
CA ASN A 73 -18.44 16.01 1.05
C ASN A 73 -18.48 16.94 2.28
N LEU A 74 -17.36 17.09 2.99
CA LEU A 74 -17.26 18.01 4.12
C LEU A 74 -17.38 19.48 3.69
N TYR A 75 -16.74 19.87 2.60
CA TYR A 75 -16.86 21.24 2.07
C TYR A 75 -18.28 21.55 1.61
N ASN A 76 -18.88 20.66 0.82
CA ASN A 76 -20.27 20.81 0.36
C ASN A 76 -21.22 20.96 1.54
N ARG A 77 -20.99 20.21 2.63
CA ARG A 77 -21.79 20.32 3.84
C ARG A 77 -21.54 21.64 4.59
N LEU A 78 -20.28 22.07 4.71
CA LEU A 78 -19.94 23.35 5.32
C LEU A 78 -20.62 24.51 4.58
N GLU A 79 -20.61 24.52 3.25
CA GLU A 79 -21.28 25.54 2.44
C GLU A 79 -22.78 25.59 2.70
N GLN A 80 -23.44 24.42 2.76
CA GLN A 80 -24.87 24.32 3.10
C GLN A 80 -25.17 24.86 4.50
N ASP A 81 -24.36 24.47 5.50
CA ASP A 81 -24.55 24.91 6.88
C ASP A 81 -24.32 26.42 7.02
N LEU A 82 -23.33 26.99 6.31
CA LEU A 82 -23.09 28.44 6.27
C LEU A 82 -24.25 29.18 5.61
N TYR A 83 -24.77 28.68 4.50
CA TYR A 83 -25.92 29.26 3.81
C TYR A 83 -27.17 29.26 4.71
N LEU A 84 -27.46 28.14 5.37
CA LEU A 84 -28.56 28.04 6.33
C LEU A 84 -28.37 29.02 7.50
N TYR A 85 -27.16 29.13 8.02
CA TYR A 85 -26.85 30.03 9.12
C TYR A 85 -27.03 31.51 8.72
N GLN A 86 -26.61 31.90 7.52
CA GLN A 86 -26.87 33.24 6.97
C GLN A 86 -28.36 33.52 6.84
N ASN A 87 -29.13 32.58 6.27
CA ASN A 87 -30.57 32.72 6.09
C ASN A 87 -31.34 32.86 7.41
N VAL A 88 -30.99 32.04 8.41
CA VAL A 88 -31.61 32.14 9.75
C VAL A 88 -31.25 33.48 10.40
N SER A 89 -30.01 33.93 10.26
CA SER A 89 -29.59 35.22 10.82
C SER A 89 -30.37 36.38 10.19
N ALA A 90 -30.52 36.37 8.86
CA ALA A 90 -31.29 37.35 8.11
C ALA A 90 -32.78 37.34 8.49
N LYS A 91 -33.42 36.17 8.58
CA LYS A 91 -34.82 36.04 9.02
C LYS A 91 -35.08 36.60 10.41
N ASN A 92 -34.09 36.53 11.29
CA ASN A 92 -34.18 37.00 12.67
C ASN A 92 -33.72 38.46 12.84
N ASN A 93 -33.47 39.22 11.77
CA ASN A 93 -32.90 40.58 11.81
C ASN A 93 -31.64 40.66 12.69
N SER A 94 -30.83 39.59 12.67
CA SER A 94 -29.62 39.48 13.48
C SER A 94 -28.39 39.51 12.59
N ASN A 95 -27.34 40.18 13.06
CA ASN A 95 -26.07 40.22 12.34
C ASN A 95 -25.42 38.83 12.32
N PHE A 96 -24.88 38.47 11.16
CA PHE A 96 -24.12 37.25 10.99
C PHE A 96 -22.87 37.25 11.90
N ASN A 97 -22.79 36.29 12.82
CA ASN A 97 -21.69 36.25 13.78
C ASN A 97 -20.44 35.57 13.20
N GLU A 98 -19.47 36.38 12.78
CA GLU A 98 -18.17 35.94 12.23
C GLU A 98 -17.38 35.02 13.16
N ARG A 99 -17.47 35.21 14.49
CA ARG A 99 -16.80 34.33 15.46
C ARG A 99 -17.41 32.93 15.44
N LYS A 100 -18.73 32.81 15.26
CA LYS A 100 -19.41 31.51 15.12
C LYS A 100 -19.07 30.85 13.78
N LYS A 101 -18.98 31.62 12.69
CA LYS A 101 -18.50 31.12 11.38
C LYS A 101 -17.11 30.49 11.49
N LYS A 102 -16.14 31.23 12.06
CA LYS A 102 -14.77 30.69 12.25
C LYS A 102 -14.72 29.42 13.09
N LYS A 103 -15.59 29.30 14.11
CA LYS A 103 -15.71 28.06 14.90
C LYS A 103 -16.25 26.90 14.06
N LEU A 104 -17.22 27.16 13.19
CA LEU A 104 -17.79 26.15 12.28
C LEU A 104 -16.74 25.69 11.26
N GLU A 105 -16.02 26.61 10.63
CA GLU A 105 -14.93 26.28 9.69
C GLU A 105 -13.86 25.40 10.36
N LYS A 106 -13.44 25.76 11.58
CA LYS A 106 -12.48 24.97 12.35
C LYS A 106 -13.02 23.58 12.70
N PHE A 107 -14.29 23.45 13.05
CA PHE A 107 -14.92 22.16 13.33
C PHE A 107 -14.86 21.23 12.10
N TYR A 108 -15.13 21.74 10.91
CA TYR A 108 -15.02 20.96 9.68
C TYR A 108 -13.58 20.58 9.34
N GLN A 109 -12.61 21.47 9.57
CA GLN A 109 -11.17 21.14 9.44
C GLN A 109 -10.74 20.03 10.41
N ASP A 110 -11.19 20.10 11.67
CA ASP A 110 -10.91 19.08 12.67
C ASP A 110 -11.57 17.73 12.29
N MET A 111 -12.78 17.77 11.70
CA MET A 111 -13.43 16.57 11.16
C MET A 111 -12.69 15.99 9.95
N GLU A 112 -12.17 16.81 9.03
CA GLU A 112 -11.34 16.33 7.92
C GLU A 112 -10.14 15.53 8.44
N GLN A 113 -9.39 16.09 9.40
CA GLN A 113 -8.21 15.43 9.96
C GLN A 113 -8.54 14.16 10.74
N ARG A 114 -9.60 14.17 11.56
CA ARG A 114 -9.93 13.05 12.46
C ARG A 114 -10.69 11.93 11.76
N LEU A 115 -11.62 12.27 10.87
CA LEU A 115 -12.53 11.32 10.26
C LEU A 115 -12.02 10.90 8.89
N CYS A 116 -11.70 11.82 7.99
CA CYS A 116 -11.37 11.46 6.61
C CYS A 116 -10.06 10.68 6.54
N PHE A 117 -8.97 11.18 7.12
CA PHE A 117 -7.68 10.49 7.07
C PHE A 117 -7.74 9.11 7.74
N ARG A 118 -8.32 9.03 8.95
CA ARG A 118 -8.42 7.78 9.70
C ARG A 118 -9.35 6.76 9.04
N ALA A 119 -10.53 7.18 8.60
CA ALA A 119 -11.51 6.28 7.97
C ALA A 119 -10.98 5.75 6.63
N CYS A 120 -10.36 6.60 5.81
CA CYS A 120 -9.78 6.17 4.54
C CYS A 120 -8.59 5.23 4.73
N SER A 121 -7.75 5.46 5.74
CA SER A 121 -6.66 4.55 6.09
C SER A 121 -7.16 3.17 6.52
N ILE A 122 -8.22 3.11 7.35
CA ILE A 122 -8.84 1.84 7.77
C ILE A 122 -9.47 1.13 6.57
N ARG A 123 -10.22 1.86 5.73
CA ARG A 123 -10.86 1.31 4.53
C ARG A 123 -9.85 0.67 3.59
N CYS A 124 -8.70 1.30 3.39
CA CYS A 124 -7.66 0.83 2.48
C CYS A 124 -6.67 -0.15 3.13
N ARG A 125 -6.78 -0.42 4.44
CA ARG A 125 -5.84 -1.30 5.15
C ARG A 125 -5.71 -2.70 4.55
N HIS A 126 -6.77 -3.22 3.92
CA HIS A 126 -6.79 -4.53 3.26
C HIS A 126 -5.77 -4.67 2.13
N PHE A 127 -5.29 -3.56 1.55
CA PHE A 127 -4.20 -3.61 0.57
C PHE A 127 -2.86 -3.98 1.22
N LEU A 128 -2.66 -3.68 2.50
CA LEU A 128 -1.41 -3.91 3.23
C LEU A 128 -1.40 -5.24 4.00
N GLN A 129 -2.45 -6.03 3.90
CA GLN A 129 -2.51 -7.35 4.51
C GLN A 129 -1.79 -8.34 3.60
N ASP A 130 -0.91 -9.16 4.16
CA ASP A 130 -0.27 -10.26 3.44
C ASP A 130 -1.37 -11.12 2.79
N ARG A 131 -1.28 -11.27 1.47
CA ARG A 131 -2.01 -12.31 0.76
C ARG A 131 -1.14 -13.55 0.84
N ASP A 132 -1.46 -14.41 1.80
CA ASP A 132 -0.87 -15.75 1.94
C ASP A 132 -0.88 -16.54 0.61
#